data_AF-X1IQ64-F1
#
_entry.id   AF-X1IQ64-F1
#
_cell.length_a   1.000
_cell.length_b   1.000
_cell.length_c   1.000
_cell.angle_alpha   90.00
_cell.angle_beta   90.00
_cell.angle_gamma   90.00
#
_symmetry.space_group_name_H-M   'P 1'
#
loop_
_entity.id
_entity.type
_entity.pdbx_description
1 polymer ?
#
loop_
_entity_poly.entity_id
_entity_poly.type
_entity_poly.pdbx_seq_one_letter_code
_entity_poly.pdbx_strand_id
1 'polypeptide(L)'
;PYAKMDPDGSIHRGSGEDDYCADMEYGTAFWRNYMANTCADIVEMYGVKGIYLDEMGKATEYGDYDPSHGNPIGINESCVAFEHLGMEEIGTAVHAIDPDVMLWGEGCAEFSMDVLHGKIMSYTLYKRFTNPPFSAVYHDYWSFTGRNTAIEMEIGWLFIIGAQIGRLWPGINDNQVIIDYLSVITELRSIASKYLIFGKMMRPPLIDT
;
A
#
# COMPACT_ATOMS: atom_id res chain seq x y z
N PRO A 1 26.61 -2.08 -4.18
CA PRO A 1 26.88 -0.64 -3.98
C PRO A 1 25.63 0.25 -3.86
N TYR A 2 24.42 -0.31 -3.96
CA TYR A 2 23.16 0.43 -3.76
C TYR A 2 22.20 -0.32 -2.83
N ALA A 3 22.68 -1.41 -2.23
CA ALA A 3 21.89 -2.25 -1.33
C ALA A 3 22.15 -1.78 0.10
N LYS A 4 21.09 -1.65 0.89
CA LYS A 4 21.19 -1.28 2.30
C LYS A 4 22.15 -2.22 3.04
N MET A 5 22.86 -1.69 4.03
CA MET A 5 23.64 -2.50 4.95
C MET A 5 22.98 -2.62 6.31
N ASP A 6 23.17 -3.75 6.97
CA ASP A 6 22.85 -3.98 8.37
C ASP A 6 23.89 -3.35 9.30
N PRO A 7 23.60 -3.18 10.61
CA PRO A 7 24.54 -2.59 11.57
C PRO A 7 25.91 -3.28 11.66
N ASP A 8 26.01 -4.55 11.26
CA ASP A 8 27.25 -5.33 11.26
C ASP A 8 28.06 -5.18 9.94
N GLY A 9 27.57 -4.37 9.01
CA GLY A 9 28.17 -4.11 7.70
C GLY A 9 27.86 -5.19 6.64
N SER A 10 27.00 -6.16 6.96
CA SER A 10 26.49 -7.10 5.96
C SER A 10 25.41 -6.46 5.09
N ILE A 11 25.12 -7.05 3.94
CA ILE A 11 24.03 -6.59 3.06
C ILE A 11 22.71 -6.96 3.72
N HIS A 12 21.82 -5.98 3.87
CA HIS A 12 20.46 -6.21 4.33
C HIS A 12 19.69 -7.00 3.27
N ARG A 13 19.05 -8.08 3.72
CA ARG A 13 18.25 -8.98 2.87
C ARG A 13 16.86 -9.07 3.44
N GLY A 14 15.85 -8.96 2.57
CA GLY A 14 14.46 -9.09 2.96
C GLY A 14 14.17 -10.43 3.64
N SER A 15 13.13 -10.47 4.47
CA SER A 15 12.72 -11.69 5.17
C SER A 15 11.91 -12.61 4.27
N GLY A 16 12.27 -13.90 4.15
CA GLY A 16 11.40 -14.94 3.57
C GLY A 16 12.12 -15.88 2.59
N GLU A 17 11.43 -16.27 1.52
CA GLU A 17 12.03 -17.02 0.39
C GLU A 17 13.06 -16.17 -0.39
N ASP A 18 13.20 -14.90 -0.01
CA ASP A 18 13.97 -13.83 -0.64
C ASP A 18 15.38 -13.63 -0.07
N ASP A 19 15.95 -14.61 0.66
CA ASP A 19 17.33 -14.57 1.17
C ASP A 19 18.40 -14.32 0.08
N TYR A 20 18.03 -14.41 -1.21
CA TYR A 20 18.90 -14.08 -2.34
C TYR A 20 18.84 -12.61 -2.76
N CYS A 21 17.77 -11.90 -2.44
CA CYS A 21 17.56 -10.50 -2.79
C CYS A 21 18.14 -9.57 -1.71
N ALA A 22 18.54 -8.38 -2.14
CA ALA A 22 19.04 -7.34 -1.25
C ALA A 22 18.08 -6.15 -1.32
N ASP A 23 17.81 -5.53 -0.18
CA ASP A 23 16.96 -4.34 -0.16
C ASP A 23 17.76 -3.16 -0.67
N MET A 24 17.16 -2.41 -1.58
CA MET A 24 17.84 -1.30 -2.24
C MET A 24 17.63 0.00 -1.46
N GLU A 25 18.66 0.84 -1.43
CA GLU A 25 18.61 2.12 -0.73
C GLU A 25 17.86 3.17 -1.57
N TYR A 26 16.71 3.62 -1.06
CA TYR A 26 15.80 4.57 -1.72
C TYR A 26 16.44 5.94 -1.98
N GLY A 27 17.40 6.36 -1.17
CA GLY A 27 18.09 7.64 -1.38
C GLY A 27 19.05 7.62 -2.58
N THR A 28 19.39 6.45 -3.13
CA THR A 28 20.23 6.38 -4.34
C THR A 28 19.44 6.72 -5.59
N ALA A 29 20.01 7.60 -6.43
CA ALA A 29 19.40 7.92 -7.74
C ALA A 29 19.29 6.69 -8.64
N PHE A 30 20.19 5.71 -8.49
CA PHE A 30 20.12 4.46 -9.23
C PHE A 30 18.79 3.74 -9.01
N TRP A 31 18.41 3.51 -7.74
CA TRP A 31 17.21 2.74 -7.43
C TRP A 31 15.93 3.47 -7.83
N ARG A 32 15.84 4.77 -7.55
CA ARG A 32 14.65 5.54 -7.93
C ARG A 32 14.47 5.63 -9.45
N ASN A 33 15.55 5.87 -10.20
CA ASN A 33 15.50 5.86 -11.66
C ASN A 33 15.09 4.49 -12.20
N TYR A 34 15.63 3.41 -11.62
CA TYR A 34 15.27 2.05 -12.02
C TYR A 34 13.77 1.79 -11.84
N MET A 35 13.21 2.14 -10.67
CA MET A 35 11.80 1.97 -10.39
C MET A 35 10.91 2.83 -11.29
N ALA A 36 11.23 4.11 -11.46
CA ALA A 36 10.47 5.04 -12.31
C ALA A 36 10.45 4.59 -13.77
N ASN A 37 11.61 4.24 -14.33
CA ASN A 37 11.72 3.74 -15.70
C ASN A 37 10.99 2.40 -15.87
N THR A 38 11.15 1.47 -14.93
CA THR A 38 10.47 0.16 -15.00
C THR A 38 8.94 0.32 -14.99
N CYS A 39 8.41 1.20 -14.14
CA CYS A 39 6.99 1.50 -14.08
C CYS A 39 6.50 2.14 -15.38
N ALA A 40 7.24 3.11 -15.91
CA ALA A 40 6.95 3.76 -17.19
C ALA A 40 6.94 2.74 -18.35
N ASP A 41 7.95 1.87 -18.42
CA ASP A 41 8.05 0.82 -19.43
C ASP A 41 6.84 -0.13 -19.36
N ILE A 42 6.39 -0.53 -18.16
CA ILE A 42 5.20 -1.37 -17.99
C ILE A 42 3.94 -0.69 -18.54
N VAL A 43 3.76 0.61 -18.27
CA VAL A 43 2.63 1.39 -18.77
C VAL A 43 2.69 1.51 -20.29
N GLU A 44 3.85 1.86 -20.84
CA GLU A 44 4.02 2.00 -22.29
C GLU A 44 3.81 0.68 -23.03
N MET A 45 4.39 -0.42 -22.54
CA MET A 45 4.33 -1.72 -23.20
C MET A 45 2.96 -2.37 -23.10
N TYR A 46 2.27 -2.24 -21.97
CA TYR A 46 1.06 -3.03 -21.67
C TYR A 46 -0.21 -2.19 -21.56
N GLY A 47 -0.13 -0.86 -21.54
CA GLY A 47 -1.30 0.02 -21.43
C GLY A 47 -2.08 -0.18 -20.13
N VAL A 48 -1.41 -0.62 -19.05
CA VAL A 48 -2.06 -0.85 -17.75
C VAL A 48 -2.56 0.46 -17.15
N LYS A 49 -3.71 0.40 -16.47
CA LYS A 49 -4.31 1.57 -15.79
C LYS A 49 -3.95 1.67 -14.31
N GLY A 50 -3.10 0.77 -13.83
CA GLY A 50 -2.62 0.83 -12.46
C GLY A 50 -1.36 0.02 -12.24
N ILE A 51 -0.54 0.50 -11.31
CA ILE A 51 0.66 -0.17 -10.81
C ILE A 51 0.52 -0.33 -9.30
N TYR A 52 0.82 -1.52 -8.80
CA TYR A 52 0.97 -1.77 -7.37
C TYR A 52 2.46 -1.84 -7.03
N LEU A 53 2.90 -0.95 -6.16
CA LEU A 53 4.26 -0.83 -5.66
C LEU A 53 4.34 -1.61 -4.34
N ASP A 54 4.72 -2.88 -4.43
CA ASP A 54 4.81 -3.77 -3.27
C ASP A 54 5.78 -3.19 -2.24
N GLU A 55 5.43 -3.32 -0.96
CA GLU A 55 6.20 -2.80 0.19
C GLU A 55 6.39 -1.27 0.23
N MET A 56 6.12 -0.51 -0.85
CA MET A 56 6.20 0.95 -0.85
C MET A 56 4.95 1.59 -0.25
N GLY A 57 5.14 2.68 0.50
CA GLY A 57 4.07 3.44 1.13
C GLY A 57 3.68 2.93 2.52
N LYS A 58 4.28 1.84 3.02
CA LYS A 58 4.05 1.37 4.40
C LYS A 58 5.01 1.98 5.42
N ALA A 59 5.96 2.80 4.94
CA ALA A 59 7.14 3.33 5.63
C ALA A 59 8.18 2.24 5.87
N THR A 60 9.45 2.54 5.56
CA THR A 60 10.52 1.57 5.75
C THR A 60 10.65 1.14 7.21
N GLU A 61 10.79 -0.16 7.43
CA GLU A 61 11.07 -0.75 8.74
C GLU A 61 12.59 -0.87 8.99
N TYR A 62 13.40 -0.65 7.95
CA TYR A 62 14.84 -0.91 7.96
C TYR A 62 15.64 0.32 7.51
N GLY A 63 16.59 0.71 8.36
CA GLY A 63 17.54 1.76 8.07
C GLY A 63 18.70 1.24 7.22
N ASP A 64 19.50 2.16 6.70
CA ASP A 64 20.72 1.85 5.98
C ASP A 64 21.95 2.21 6.80
N TYR A 65 22.91 1.30 6.90
CA TYR A 65 24.14 1.48 7.66
C TYR A 65 25.38 1.64 6.78
N ASP A 66 25.23 1.79 5.46
CA ASP A 66 26.33 2.09 4.55
C ASP A 66 26.61 3.62 4.49
N PRO A 67 27.72 4.12 5.07
CA PRO A 67 28.04 5.55 5.02
C PRO A 67 28.33 6.05 3.60
N SER A 68 28.56 5.17 2.63
CA SER A 68 28.90 5.54 1.26
C SER A 68 27.68 5.97 0.43
N HIS A 69 26.46 5.65 0.85
CA HIS A 69 25.24 6.09 0.15
C HIS A 69 24.89 7.56 0.41
N GLY A 70 25.55 8.22 1.38
CA GLY A 70 25.41 9.66 1.62
C GLY A 70 24.17 10.08 2.43
N ASN A 71 23.43 9.11 2.98
CA ASN A 71 22.27 9.35 3.83
C ASN A 71 22.65 9.17 5.32
N PRO A 72 21.88 9.76 6.26
CA PRO A 72 22.10 9.48 7.68
C PRO A 72 21.98 7.98 7.97
N ILE A 73 22.87 7.47 8.81
CA ILE A 73 22.94 6.04 9.17
C ILE A 73 21.74 5.65 10.03
N GLY A 74 21.18 4.46 9.76
CA GLY A 74 20.08 3.85 10.50
C GLY A 74 18.70 4.37 10.09
N ILE A 75 17.69 4.08 10.90
CA ILE A 75 16.30 4.52 10.63
C ILE A 75 16.19 6.01 10.99
N ASN A 76 15.83 6.83 10.01
CA ASN A 76 15.68 8.27 10.19
C ASN A 76 14.64 8.86 9.22
N GLU A 77 14.34 10.15 9.38
CA GLU A 77 13.34 10.86 8.56
C GLU A 77 13.63 10.81 7.06
N SER A 78 14.91 10.74 6.67
CA SER A 78 15.30 10.70 5.26
C SER A 78 14.80 9.43 4.58
N CYS A 79 14.65 8.33 5.31
CA CYS A 79 14.09 7.10 4.75
C CYS A 79 12.68 7.32 4.20
N VAL A 80 11.83 8.03 4.96
CA VAL A 80 10.47 8.38 4.54
C VAL A 80 10.49 9.37 3.39
N ALA A 81 11.37 10.38 3.47
CA ALA A 81 11.50 11.40 2.43
C ALA A 81 11.96 10.83 1.08
N PHE A 82 12.92 9.90 1.07
CA PHE A 82 13.41 9.29 -0.16
C PHE A 82 12.44 8.28 -0.76
N GLU A 83 11.71 7.53 0.08
CA GLU A 83 10.65 6.66 -0.38
C GLU A 83 9.53 7.49 -1.04
N HIS A 84 9.13 8.60 -0.41
CA HIS A 84 8.17 9.56 -0.96
C HIS A 84 8.62 10.15 -2.30
N LEU A 85 9.86 10.66 -2.36
CA LEU A 85 10.46 11.17 -3.59
C LEU A 85 10.47 10.11 -4.70
N GLY A 86 10.79 8.85 -4.37
CA GLY A 86 10.73 7.75 -5.33
C GLY A 86 9.33 7.54 -5.90
N MET A 87 8.28 7.63 -5.09
CA MET A 87 6.89 7.54 -5.55
C MET A 87 6.48 8.75 -6.41
N GLU A 88 6.95 9.96 -6.09
CA GLU A 88 6.73 11.16 -6.90
C GLU A 88 7.41 11.04 -8.28
N GLU A 89 8.66 10.56 -8.31
CA GLU A 89 9.42 10.31 -9.54
C GLU A 89 8.74 9.22 -10.40
N ILE A 90 8.24 8.15 -9.78
CA ILE A 90 7.42 7.12 -10.46
C ILE A 90 6.16 7.73 -11.04
N GLY A 91 5.40 8.51 -10.24
CA GLY A 91 4.19 9.20 -10.68
C GLY A 91 4.43 10.09 -11.88
N THR A 92 5.47 10.93 -11.81
CA THR A 92 5.88 11.80 -12.92
C THR A 92 6.18 11.00 -14.18
N ALA A 93 6.91 9.89 -14.06
CA ALA A 93 7.28 9.06 -15.21
C ALA A 93 6.07 8.38 -15.86
N VAL A 94 5.16 7.78 -15.07
CA VAL A 94 3.99 7.08 -15.60
C VAL A 94 2.94 8.03 -16.16
N HIS A 95 2.71 9.19 -15.51
CA HIS A 95 1.70 10.16 -15.94
C HIS A 95 2.12 10.96 -17.17
N ALA A 96 3.43 11.00 -17.49
CA ALA A 96 3.90 11.52 -18.76
C ALA A 96 3.46 10.65 -19.95
N ILE A 97 3.22 9.36 -19.73
CA ILE A 97 2.72 8.41 -20.74
C ILE A 97 1.19 8.41 -20.74
N ASP A 98 0.59 8.25 -19.56
CA ASP A 98 -0.85 8.21 -19.39
C ASP A 98 -1.26 8.83 -18.04
N PRO A 99 -1.90 10.02 -18.05
CA PRO A 99 -2.24 10.74 -16.82
C PRO A 99 -3.31 10.03 -15.96
N ASP A 100 -3.99 9.01 -16.49
CA ASP A 100 -5.04 8.27 -15.76
C ASP A 100 -4.51 7.03 -15.03
N VAL A 101 -3.20 6.76 -15.06
CA VAL A 101 -2.61 5.60 -14.37
C VAL A 101 -2.68 5.78 -12.85
N MET A 102 -3.27 4.79 -12.17
CA MET A 102 -3.35 4.77 -10.71
C MET A 102 -2.11 4.11 -10.08
N LEU A 103 -1.51 4.78 -9.11
CA LEU A 103 -0.46 4.20 -8.27
C LEU A 103 -1.03 3.65 -6.97
N TRP A 104 -0.72 2.40 -6.65
CA TRP A 104 -1.11 1.74 -5.41
C TRP A 104 0.13 1.34 -4.62
N GLY A 105 0.06 1.39 -3.29
CA GLY A 105 1.12 0.92 -2.40
C GLY A 105 0.60 0.00 -1.30
N GLU A 106 1.44 -0.27 -0.31
CA GLU A 106 1.13 -1.12 0.83
C GLU A 106 0.96 -0.33 2.14
N GLY A 107 0.18 -0.89 3.05
CA GLY A 107 0.12 -0.47 4.45
C GLY A 107 -0.77 0.74 4.71
N CYS A 108 -0.68 1.23 5.96
CA CYS A 108 -1.51 2.31 6.49
C CYS A 108 -0.64 3.45 7.04
N ALA A 109 0.34 3.90 6.26
CA ALA A 109 1.14 5.07 6.60
C ALA A 109 0.68 6.30 5.81
N GLU A 110 0.63 7.45 6.47
CA GLU A 110 0.04 8.69 5.94
C GLU A 110 0.94 9.45 4.97
N PHE A 111 2.27 9.29 5.08
CA PHE A 111 3.25 10.13 4.40
C PHE A 111 3.17 10.10 2.87
N SER A 112 2.58 9.05 2.30
CA SER A 112 2.45 8.85 0.84
C SER A 112 1.00 8.98 0.36
N MET A 113 0.15 9.58 1.19
CA MET A 113 -1.25 9.85 0.87
C MET A 113 -1.47 11.03 -0.10
N ASP A 114 -0.41 11.62 -0.61
CA ASP A 114 -0.45 12.72 -1.58
C ASP A 114 0.04 12.27 -2.96
N VAL A 115 0.84 11.20 -3.02
CA VAL A 115 1.44 10.67 -4.25
C VAL A 115 0.81 9.37 -4.75
N LEU A 116 0.16 8.60 -3.89
CA LEU A 116 -0.54 7.37 -4.27
C LEU A 116 -2.06 7.61 -4.50
N HIS A 117 -2.75 6.62 -5.05
CA HIS A 117 -4.21 6.65 -5.25
C HIS A 117 -4.96 5.68 -4.32
N GLY A 118 -4.26 4.66 -3.83
CA GLY A 118 -4.81 3.69 -2.91
C GLY A 118 -3.74 2.82 -2.29
N LYS A 119 -4.12 2.07 -1.25
CA LYS A 119 -3.23 1.10 -0.62
C LYS A 119 -3.91 -0.22 -0.30
N ILE A 120 -3.14 -1.29 -0.30
CA ILE A 120 -3.54 -2.53 0.35
C ILE A 120 -3.33 -2.35 1.86
N MET A 121 -4.41 -2.47 2.62
CA MET A 121 -4.37 -2.50 4.07
C MET A 121 -4.05 -3.92 4.55
N SER A 122 -2.76 -4.15 4.78
CA SER A 122 -2.26 -5.26 5.58
C SER A 122 -2.71 -5.05 7.05
N TYR A 123 -3.17 -6.10 7.73
CA TYR A 123 -3.60 -6.11 9.15
C TYR A 123 -5.04 -5.63 9.47
N THR A 124 -6.00 -6.13 8.68
CA THR A 124 -7.45 -5.87 8.80
C THR A 124 -8.08 -6.35 10.10
N LEU A 125 -7.57 -7.42 10.72
CA LEU A 125 -8.22 -8.06 11.86
C LEU A 125 -7.20 -8.60 12.89
N TYR A 126 -6.82 -7.79 13.86
CA TYR A 126 -6.23 -8.29 15.10
C TYR A 126 -7.31 -8.43 16.16
N LYS A 127 -7.29 -9.51 16.96
CA LYS A 127 -8.33 -9.94 17.94
C LYS A 127 -8.78 -8.88 18.98
N ARG A 128 -8.26 -7.66 18.95
CA ARG A 128 -8.59 -6.54 19.85
C ARG A 128 -8.68 -5.17 19.16
N PHE A 129 -8.39 -5.07 17.86
CA PHE A 129 -8.43 -3.82 17.11
C PHE A 129 -9.42 -3.97 15.96
N THR A 130 -10.71 -3.98 16.28
CA THR A 130 -11.80 -3.91 15.30
C THR A 130 -12.08 -2.47 14.85
N ASN A 131 -11.55 -1.49 15.58
CA ASN A 131 -11.60 -0.09 15.18
C ASN A 131 -10.57 0.12 14.08
N PRO A 132 -10.94 0.70 12.93
CA PRO A 132 -10.00 1.02 11.86
C PRO A 132 -9.47 2.45 12.07
N PRO A 133 -8.43 2.71 12.89
CA PRO A 133 -8.00 4.07 13.20
C PRO A 133 -7.64 4.85 11.94
N PHE A 134 -6.99 4.19 10.97
CA PHE A 134 -6.62 4.81 9.71
C PHE A 134 -7.87 5.25 8.93
N SER A 135 -8.82 4.35 8.68
CA SER A 135 -10.08 4.70 7.99
C SER A 135 -10.94 5.67 8.80
N ALA A 136 -10.93 5.62 10.13
CA ALA A 136 -11.67 6.56 10.97
C ALA A 136 -11.20 8.02 10.78
N VAL A 137 -9.92 8.22 10.49
CA VAL A 137 -9.35 9.55 10.19
C VAL A 137 -9.50 9.85 8.69
N TYR A 138 -9.09 8.91 7.83
CA TYR A 138 -8.75 9.15 6.43
C TYR A 138 -9.74 8.61 5.38
N HIS A 139 -10.85 7.98 5.78
CA HIS A 139 -11.82 7.42 4.82
C HIS A 139 -12.31 8.44 3.79
N ASP A 140 -12.51 9.69 4.19
CA ASP A 140 -13.01 10.75 3.30
C ASP A 140 -11.95 11.23 2.27
N TYR A 141 -10.70 10.79 2.41
CA TYR A 141 -9.55 11.26 1.63
C TYR A 141 -8.89 10.17 0.80
N TRP A 142 -9.25 8.89 1.01
CA TRP A 142 -8.44 7.79 0.50
C TRP A 142 -9.21 6.51 0.20
N SER A 143 -8.78 5.80 -0.84
CA SER A 143 -9.27 4.45 -1.17
C SER A 143 -8.32 3.38 -0.65
N PHE A 144 -8.88 2.32 -0.04
CA PHE A 144 -8.09 1.18 0.42
C PHE A 144 -8.76 -0.13 0.03
N THR A 145 -7.95 -1.17 -0.13
CA THR A 145 -8.41 -2.56 -0.29
C THR A 145 -7.90 -3.42 0.86
N GLY A 146 -8.61 -4.50 1.20
CA GLY A 146 -8.12 -5.50 2.15
C GLY A 146 -7.01 -6.38 1.57
N ARG A 147 -6.25 -7.03 2.47
CA ARG A 147 -5.20 -8.01 2.12
C ARG A 147 -5.73 -9.42 1.88
N ASN A 148 -6.68 -9.90 2.68
CA ASN A 148 -7.22 -11.26 2.59
C ASN A 148 -8.75 -11.23 2.50
N THR A 149 -9.33 -12.16 1.75
CA THR A 149 -10.80 -12.36 1.69
C THR A 149 -11.14 -13.83 1.90
N ALA A 150 -10.39 -14.51 2.77
CA ALA A 150 -10.50 -15.95 2.98
C ALA A 150 -11.54 -16.34 4.05
N ILE A 151 -12.18 -15.37 4.72
CA ILE A 151 -13.25 -15.59 5.70
C ILE A 151 -14.33 -14.50 5.59
N GLU A 152 -15.58 -14.86 5.88
CA GLU A 152 -16.75 -13.99 5.76
C GLU A 152 -16.63 -12.73 6.64
N MET A 153 -16.04 -12.88 7.82
CA MET A 153 -15.83 -11.77 8.75
C MET A 153 -14.96 -10.66 8.14
N GLU A 154 -13.93 -11.02 7.39
CA GLU A 154 -13.02 -10.04 6.78
C GLU A 154 -13.70 -9.31 5.62
N ILE A 155 -14.43 -10.04 4.77
CA ILE A 155 -15.23 -9.47 3.68
C ILE A 155 -16.28 -8.49 4.24
N GLY A 156 -17.00 -8.88 5.29
CA GLY A 156 -17.99 -8.02 5.94
C GLY A 156 -17.35 -6.80 6.62
N TRP A 157 -16.18 -6.96 7.24
CA TRP A 157 -15.44 -5.85 7.83
C TRP A 157 -15.00 -4.83 6.78
N LEU A 158 -14.42 -5.27 5.66
CA LEU A 158 -14.05 -4.41 4.53
C LEU A 158 -15.24 -3.61 4.01
N PHE A 159 -16.41 -4.25 3.91
CA PHE A 159 -17.64 -3.59 3.51
C PHE A 159 -18.05 -2.47 4.50
N ILE A 160 -18.04 -2.75 5.81
CA ILE A 160 -18.44 -1.79 6.85
C ILE A 160 -17.54 -0.55 6.85
N ILE A 161 -16.25 -0.72 6.57
CA ILE A 161 -15.29 0.39 6.60
C ILE A 161 -15.16 1.09 5.24
N GLY A 162 -16.00 0.78 4.25
CA GLY A 162 -15.97 1.40 2.92
C GLY A 162 -14.85 0.91 1.99
N ALA A 163 -13.99 -0.01 2.43
CA ALA A 163 -12.90 -0.57 1.65
C ALA A 163 -13.39 -1.23 0.36
N GLN A 164 -12.53 -1.23 -0.66
CA GLN A 164 -12.69 -2.15 -1.77
C GLN A 164 -12.46 -3.59 -1.30
N ILE A 165 -13.25 -4.51 -1.85
CA ILE A 165 -13.05 -5.94 -1.68
C ILE A 165 -12.02 -6.32 -2.73
N GLY A 166 -10.78 -6.57 -2.32
CA GLY A 166 -9.70 -6.92 -3.23
C GLY A 166 -8.84 -8.05 -2.70
N ARG A 167 -7.88 -8.47 -3.53
CA ARG A 167 -6.96 -9.61 -3.31
C ARG A 167 -7.71 -10.91 -2.94
N LEU A 168 -8.47 -11.42 -3.92
CA LEU A 168 -9.06 -12.76 -3.82
C LEU A 168 -7.94 -13.81 -3.89
N TRP A 169 -7.70 -14.51 -2.78
CA TRP A 169 -6.68 -15.56 -2.75
C TRP A 169 -7.17 -16.80 -3.53
N PRO A 170 -6.29 -17.54 -4.25
CA PRO A 170 -6.69 -18.72 -5.02
C PRO A 170 -7.45 -19.78 -4.21
N GLY A 171 -7.27 -19.82 -2.89
CA GLY A 171 -7.96 -20.73 -1.98
C GLY A 171 -9.46 -20.44 -1.75
N ILE A 172 -9.99 -19.33 -2.28
CA ILE A 172 -11.44 -19.00 -2.19
C ILE A 172 -12.27 -19.92 -3.11
N ASN A 173 -11.66 -20.43 -4.18
CA ASN A 173 -12.36 -21.10 -5.28
C ASN A 173 -13.11 -22.38 -4.87
N ASP A 174 -12.76 -22.98 -3.73
CA ASP A 174 -13.36 -24.25 -3.29
C ASP A 174 -14.42 -24.08 -2.19
N ASN A 175 -14.69 -22.85 -1.72
CA ASN A 175 -15.63 -22.58 -0.64
C ASN A 175 -16.87 -21.83 -1.13
N GLN A 176 -17.92 -22.60 -1.47
CA GLN A 176 -19.18 -22.05 -1.97
C GLN A 176 -19.84 -21.04 -1.03
N VAL A 177 -19.71 -21.22 0.30
CA VAL A 177 -20.29 -20.28 1.28
C VAL A 177 -19.64 -18.90 1.16
N ILE A 178 -18.31 -18.86 1.01
CA ILE A 178 -17.57 -17.61 0.80
C ILE A 178 -17.92 -16.99 -0.55
N ILE A 179 -18.07 -17.79 -1.60
CA ILE A 179 -18.44 -17.31 -2.94
C ILE A 179 -19.84 -16.68 -2.94
N ASP A 180 -20.81 -17.33 -2.29
CA ASP A 180 -22.18 -16.81 -2.17
C ASP A 180 -22.19 -15.52 -1.34
N TYR A 181 -21.45 -15.49 -0.23
CA TYR A 181 -21.31 -14.30 0.60
C TYR A 181 -20.64 -13.13 -0.17
N LEU A 182 -19.55 -13.41 -0.89
CA LEU A 182 -18.86 -12.44 -1.72
C LEU A 182 -19.77 -11.87 -2.81
N SER A 183 -20.61 -12.71 -3.42
CA SER A 183 -21.58 -12.29 -4.43
C SER A 183 -22.60 -11.29 -3.87
N VAL A 184 -23.20 -11.61 -2.72
CA VAL A 184 -24.15 -10.72 -2.03
C VAL A 184 -23.48 -9.42 -1.61
N ILE A 185 -22.31 -9.47 -0.99
CA ILE A 185 -21.61 -8.26 -0.52
C ILE A 185 -21.17 -7.39 -1.69
N THR A 186 -20.76 -7.98 -2.81
CA THR A 186 -20.39 -7.22 -4.02
C THR A 186 -21.59 -6.50 -4.62
N GLU A 187 -22.76 -7.15 -4.68
CA GLU A 187 -24.01 -6.52 -5.11
C GLU A 187 -24.40 -5.37 -4.18
N LEU A 188 -24.39 -5.61 -2.86
CA LEU A 188 -24.66 -4.58 -1.86
C LEU A 188 -23.70 -3.40 -1.97
N ARG A 189 -22.41 -3.65 -2.21
CA ARG A 189 -21.41 -2.59 -2.40
C ARG A 189 -21.68 -1.79 -3.66
N SER A 190 -22.08 -2.43 -4.76
CA SER A 190 -22.45 -1.73 -5.99
C SER A 190 -23.60 -0.75 -5.74
N ILE A 191 -24.66 -1.22 -5.07
CA ILE A 191 -25.82 -0.41 -4.69
C ILE A 191 -25.43 0.73 -3.73
N ALA A 192 -24.59 0.43 -2.74
CA ALA A 192 -24.17 1.37 -1.71
C ALA A 192 -22.94 2.21 -2.10
N SER A 193 -22.43 2.10 -3.32
CA SER A 193 -21.13 2.66 -3.75
C SER A 193 -21.01 4.16 -3.44
N LYS A 194 -22.07 4.95 -3.70
CA LYS A 194 -22.08 6.38 -3.36
C LYS A 194 -21.89 6.63 -1.87
N TYR A 195 -22.54 5.83 -1.03
CA TYR A 195 -22.41 5.93 0.43
C TYR A 195 -21.04 5.43 0.91
N LEU A 196 -20.54 4.33 0.35
CA LEU A 196 -19.27 3.73 0.77
C LEU A 196 -18.05 4.51 0.28
N ILE A 197 -18.16 5.25 -0.83
CA ILE A 197 -17.04 6.03 -1.40
C ILE A 197 -17.10 7.49 -0.97
N PHE A 198 -18.29 8.10 -0.98
CA PHE A 198 -18.45 9.54 -0.70
C PHE A 198 -19.12 9.83 0.65
N GLY A 199 -19.58 8.79 1.36
CA GLY A 199 -20.12 8.94 2.70
C GLY A 199 -19.02 9.26 3.70
N LYS A 200 -19.43 9.88 4.80
CA LYS A 200 -18.54 10.24 5.90
C LYS A 200 -18.68 9.24 7.02
N MET A 201 -17.55 8.77 7.54
CA MET A 201 -17.55 7.98 8.78
C MET A 201 -18.14 8.82 9.91
N MET A 202 -18.94 8.18 10.77
CA MET A 202 -19.50 8.83 11.95
C MET A 202 -18.34 9.33 12.81
N ARG A 203 -18.20 10.65 12.94
CA ARG A 203 -17.16 11.25 13.78
C ARG A 203 -17.50 11.00 15.25
N PRO A 204 -16.50 10.88 16.14
CA PRO A 204 -16.76 10.75 17.57
C PRO A 204 -17.71 11.88 18.03
N PRO A 205 -18.70 11.59 18.88
CA PRO A 205 -19.57 12.63 19.41
C PRO A 205 -18.72 13.69 20.11
N LEU A 206 -19.05 14.96 19.90
CA LEU A 206 -18.46 16.05 20.67
C LEU A 206 -18.80 15.79 22.14
N ILE A 207 -17.78 15.65 22.98
CA ILE A 207 -17.97 15.64 24.42
C ILE A 207 -18.14 17.11 24.78
N ASP A 208 -19.35 17.51 25.21
CA ASP A 208 -19.55 18.82 25.84
C ASP A 208 -18.61 18.90 27.04
N THR A 209 -17.64 19.82 26.97
CA THR A 209 -16.70 20.15 28.05
C THR A 209 -17.29 21.21 28.97
#